data_AF-A0A3B8UM76-F1
#
_entry.id   AF-A0A3B8UM76-F1
#
_cell.length_a   1.000
_cell.length_b   1.000
_cell.length_c   1.000
_cell.angle_alpha   90.00
_cell.angle_beta   90.00
_cell.angle_gamma   90.00
#
_symmetry.space_group_name_H-M   'P 1'
#
loop_
_entity.id
_entity.type
_entity.pdbx_description
1 polymer ?
#
loop_
_entity_poly.entity_id
_entity_poly.type
_entity_poly.pdbx_seq_one_letter_code
_entity_poly.pdbx_strand_id
1 'polypeptide(L)'
;MCDDLYGLSSSTKRLARMRLQPIVMRGGMERAKGDRMRARAMAAWRRGRQKLTLAAFLGLAVAGCGAPRQPPEEPKQAEQENWAAAPHIDKVTLQGSGQGSGVVVSGQAPPGARVILSNALGEAMAAGADSHGRFELPVGREALGHILTPEIQIGQTPTPGPERLFLAGDGAIVAALLIDGGPSRRLTDGPALGVVDGDGRALLASGRAKPGQRVEVKSEGETAVAVADEAGLWTTPLSRVSDRAVQIEVGGERYAYPGPGPATGRAERAGQGWRVTRALSDAARQTSWFPDIPGPATSPETSLTPH
;
A
#
# COMPACT_ATOMS: atom_id res chain seq x y z
N MET A 1 -30.43 63.57 32.01
CA MET A 1 -30.29 62.14 32.37
C MET A 1 -29.24 61.59 31.42
N CYS A 2 -27.94 61.83 31.61
CA CYS A 2 -27.06 61.51 32.74
C CYS A 2 -27.04 60.02 33.09
N ASP A 3 -25.91 59.43 32.69
CA ASP A 3 -24.99 58.57 33.45
C ASP A 3 -25.20 57.06 33.52
N ASP A 4 -24.28 56.41 32.81
CA ASP A 4 -23.50 55.23 33.17
C ASP A 4 -23.42 54.91 34.67
N LEU A 5 -23.65 53.63 34.99
CA LEU A 5 -23.23 53.00 36.25
C LEU A 5 -22.70 51.58 35.95
N TYR A 6 -21.41 51.39 36.23
CA TYR A 6 -20.83 50.34 37.10
C TYR A 6 -21.49 48.94 37.09
N GLY A 7 -20.77 47.82 37.05
CA GLY A 7 -19.38 47.58 37.38
C GLY A 7 -19.17 46.10 37.71
N LEU A 8 -17.92 45.67 37.57
CA LEU A 8 -17.31 44.39 37.91
C LEU A 8 -17.75 43.79 39.27
N SER A 9 -17.71 42.45 39.42
CA SER A 9 -16.73 41.76 40.29
C SER A 9 -17.15 40.36 40.80
N SER A 10 -16.39 39.35 40.35
CA SER A 10 -15.76 38.25 41.12
C SER A 10 -16.54 37.11 41.84
N SER A 11 -15.91 35.92 41.69
CA SER A 11 -15.73 34.84 42.68
C SER A 11 -16.92 33.92 42.95
N THR A 12 -16.83 32.61 42.67
CA THR A 12 -16.10 31.71 43.57
C THR A 12 -15.82 30.32 42.96
N LYS A 13 -14.62 29.84 43.29
CA LYS A 13 -14.07 28.49 43.05
C LYS A 13 -14.93 27.41 43.72
N ARG A 14 -15.13 26.27 43.06
CA ARG A 14 -15.27 24.96 43.73
C ARG A 14 -14.25 23.96 43.18
N LEU A 15 -13.25 23.70 44.02
CA LEU A 15 -12.34 22.57 43.97
C LEU A 15 -13.12 21.28 44.26
N ALA A 16 -13.03 20.31 43.36
CA ALA A 16 -13.23 18.91 43.71
C ALA A 16 -11.87 18.20 43.66
N ARG A 17 -11.27 18.08 44.85
CA ARG A 17 -10.18 17.13 45.14
C ARG A 17 -10.74 15.72 44.96
N MET A 18 -10.16 14.91 44.08
CA MET A 18 -10.30 13.46 44.17
C MET A 18 -8.93 12.85 44.40
N ARG A 19 -8.89 12.04 45.46
CA ARG A 19 -7.72 11.56 46.19
C ARG A 19 -6.96 10.51 45.38
N LEU A 20 -5.64 10.68 45.32
CA LEU A 20 -4.69 9.57 45.17
C LEU A 20 -4.84 8.60 46.36
N GLN A 21 -4.94 7.30 46.05
CA GLN A 21 -4.51 6.24 46.96
C GLN A 21 -3.38 5.44 46.28
N PRO A 22 -2.30 5.11 46.99
CA PRO A 22 -1.22 4.27 46.47
C PRO A 22 -1.33 2.81 46.97
N ILE A 23 -0.47 1.94 46.42
CA ILE A 23 -0.08 0.59 46.90
C ILE A 23 -1.04 -0.53 46.41
N VAL A 24 -0.60 -1.57 45.67
CA VAL A 24 0.40 -2.61 46.00
C VAL A 24 1.18 -3.08 44.77
N MET A 25 2.51 -3.15 44.90
CA MET A 25 3.42 -3.94 44.07
C MET A 25 3.40 -5.42 44.51
N ARG A 26 3.12 -6.32 43.56
CA ARG A 26 3.46 -7.76 43.53
C ARG A 26 3.37 -8.12 42.05
N GLY A 27 4.43 -8.46 41.32
CA GLY A 27 5.56 -9.32 41.65
C GLY A 27 5.37 -10.64 40.91
N GLY A 28 6.17 -10.87 39.85
CA GLY A 28 6.47 -12.22 39.37
C GLY A 28 6.06 -12.56 37.93
N MET A 29 7.09 -12.68 37.09
CA MET A 29 7.36 -13.93 36.34
C MET A 29 6.56 -14.21 35.05
N GLU A 30 6.78 -13.43 33.99
CA GLU A 30 6.56 -13.92 32.60
C GLU A 30 7.57 -13.39 31.56
N ARG A 31 8.78 -13.00 32.00
CA ARG A 31 9.93 -12.74 31.09
C ARG A 31 10.96 -13.86 31.19
N ALA A 32 10.60 -15.07 30.76
CA ALA A 32 11.56 -16.18 30.66
C ALA A 32 11.05 -17.38 29.83
N LYS A 33 10.40 -17.17 28.67
CA LYS A 33 10.03 -18.30 27.78
C LYS A 33 10.30 -18.13 26.27
N GLY A 34 10.67 -16.94 25.78
CA GLY A 34 10.99 -16.72 24.36
C GLY A 34 12.43 -17.03 23.94
N ASP A 35 13.41 -16.85 24.83
CA ASP A 35 14.84 -16.87 24.46
C ASP A 35 15.53 -18.23 24.55
N ARG A 36 14.82 -19.31 24.92
CA ARG A 36 15.37 -20.67 24.94
C ARG A 36 15.07 -21.52 23.70
N MET A 37 14.25 -21.03 22.76
CA MET A 37 13.96 -21.77 21.51
C MET A 37 14.87 -21.41 20.32
N ARG A 38 15.63 -20.31 20.39
CA ARG A 38 16.54 -19.89 19.30
C ARG A 38 17.97 -20.47 19.39
N ALA A 39 18.30 -21.20 20.46
CA ALA A 39 19.66 -21.73 20.68
C ALA A 39 19.84 -23.24 20.40
N ARG A 40 18.84 -23.94 19.82
CA ARG A 40 18.94 -25.38 19.51
C ARG A 40 18.84 -25.76 18.01
N ALA A 41 18.77 -24.79 17.11
CA ALA A 41 18.69 -25.04 15.65
C ALA A 41 20.02 -24.80 14.90
N MET A 42 21.09 -24.40 15.58
CA MET A 42 22.41 -24.10 14.98
C MET A 42 23.49 -25.08 15.49
N ALA A 43 23.21 -26.38 15.45
CA ALA A 43 24.16 -27.42 15.86
C ALA A 43 23.92 -28.77 15.17
N ALA A 44 23.57 -28.78 13.88
CA ALA A 44 23.66 -29.98 13.06
C ALA A 44 23.63 -29.54 11.60
N TRP A 45 24.79 -29.52 10.95
CA TRP A 45 25.03 -29.74 9.51
C TRP A 45 26.47 -29.35 9.18
N ARG A 46 27.40 -29.96 9.92
CA ARG A 46 28.80 -30.07 9.55
C ARG A 46 29.26 -31.44 10.00
N ARG A 47 29.22 -32.41 9.09
CA ARG A 47 30.07 -33.61 9.06
C ARG A 47 29.63 -34.50 7.90
N GLY A 48 30.52 -34.67 6.94
CA GLY A 48 30.28 -35.55 5.79
C GLY A 48 31.38 -35.53 4.74
N ARG A 49 32.66 -35.37 5.15
CA ARG A 49 33.80 -35.73 4.30
C ARG A 49 33.98 -37.24 4.43
N GLN A 50 33.50 -38.01 3.46
CA GLN A 50 33.93 -39.39 3.28
C GLN A 50 34.75 -39.50 2.00
N LYS A 51 36.00 -39.90 2.20
CA LYS A 51 36.95 -40.34 1.19
C LYS A 51 36.51 -41.72 0.72
N LEU A 52 36.48 -41.96 -0.58
CA LEU A 52 36.48 -43.30 -1.13
C LEU A 52 37.45 -43.35 -2.31
N THR A 53 38.33 -44.34 -2.21
CA THR A 53 39.54 -44.55 -2.99
C THR A 53 39.24 -45.52 -4.13
N LEU A 54 39.70 -45.18 -5.34
CA LEU A 54 40.19 -45.99 -6.45
C LEU A 54 39.61 -47.41 -6.72
N ALA A 55 39.05 -47.60 -7.92
CA ALA A 55 39.22 -48.83 -8.69
C ALA A 55 39.13 -48.51 -10.19
N ALA A 56 40.23 -48.72 -10.91
CA ALA A 56 40.29 -48.69 -12.36
C ALA A 56 39.91 -50.08 -12.89
N PHE A 57 38.96 -50.15 -13.81
CA PHE A 57 38.76 -51.30 -14.68
C PHE A 57 38.58 -50.83 -16.12
N LEU A 58 39.48 -51.33 -16.97
CA LEU A 58 39.53 -51.19 -18.41
C LEU A 58 38.59 -52.25 -19.02
N GLY A 59 37.70 -51.86 -19.94
CA GLY A 59 36.84 -52.79 -20.68
C GLY A 59 36.28 -52.17 -21.96
N LEU A 60 36.53 -52.84 -23.09
CA LEU A 60 36.28 -52.42 -24.47
C LEU A 60 34.79 -52.32 -24.88
N ALA A 61 34.55 -51.34 -25.74
CA ALA A 61 33.51 -51.11 -26.77
C ALA A 61 32.41 -52.15 -27.05
N VAL A 62 31.16 -51.66 -27.16
CA VAL A 62 30.26 -51.92 -28.29
C VAL A 62 29.50 -50.62 -28.63
N ALA A 63 29.56 -50.23 -29.89
CA ALA A 63 28.78 -49.12 -30.46
C ALA A 63 27.29 -49.48 -30.49
N GLY A 64 26.46 -48.63 -29.88
CA GLY A 64 25.01 -48.62 -30.03
C GLY A 64 24.54 -47.17 -30.12
N CYS A 65 24.16 -46.73 -31.32
CA CYS A 65 23.59 -45.42 -31.58
C CYS A 65 22.29 -45.23 -30.78
N GLY A 66 22.36 -44.38 -29.77
CA GLY A 66 21.20 -43.81 -29.08
C GLY A 66 21.63 -42.51 -28.46
N ALA A 67 21.30 -41.38 -29.09
CA ALA A 67 21.49 -40.08 -28.48
C ALA A 67 20.74 -40.07 -27.13
N PRO A 68 21.39 -39.71 -26.01
CA PRO A 68 20.68 -39.61 -24.75
C PRO A 68 19.59 -38.55 -24.91
N ARG A 69 18.33 -38.92 -24.65
CA ARG A 69 17.25 -37.95 -24.43
C ARG A 69 17.78 -36.99 -23.37
N GLN A 70 17.98 -35.72 -23.74
CA GLN A 70 18.20 -34.69 -22.75
C GLN A 70 17.02 -34.75 -21.77
N PRO A 71 17.27 -34.87 -20.47
CA PRO A 71 16.22 -34.64 -19.49
C PRO A 71 15.63 -33.24 -19.78
N PRO A 72 14.32 -33.04 -19.61
CA PRO A 72 13.74 -31.70 -19.71
C PRO A 72 14.58 -30.77 -18.85
N GLU A 73 15.04 -29.67 -19.46
CA GLU A 73 15.86 -28.66 -18.82
C GLU A 73 15.11 -28.21 -17.56
N GLU A 74 15.67 -28.49 -16.38
CA GLU A 74 15.09 -28.00 -15.13
C GLU A 74 15.02 -26.48 -15.24
N PRO A 75 13.85 -25.86 -15.01
CA PRO A 75 13.71 -24.43 -15.10
C PRO A 75 14.79 -23.78 -14.24
N LYS A 76 15.51 -22.82 -14.82
CA LYS A 76 16.61 -22.14 -14.14
C LYS A 76 16.05 -21.53 -12.86
N GLN A 77 16.79 -21.59 -11.75
CA GLN A 77 16.36 -21.05 -10.45
C GLN A 77 15.75 -19.63 -10.49
N ALA A 78 16.11 -18.81 -11.49
CA ALA A 78 15.50 -17.50 -11.75
C ALA A 78 14.00 -17.55 -12.17
N GLU A 79 13.54 -18.62 -12.81
CA GLU A 79 12.12 -18.84 -13.12
C GLU A 79 11.35 -19.35 -11.90
N GLN A 80 12.03 -20.01 -10.94
CA GLN A 80 11.40 -20.64 -9.79
C GLN A 80 11.16 -19.67 -8.62
N GLU A 81 11.95 -18.60 -8.53
CA GLU A 81 11.72 -17.51 -7.55
C GLU A 81 10.48 -16.66 -7.86
N ASN A 82 9.94 -16.74 -9.08
CA ASN A 82 8.84 -15.86 -9.54
C ASN A 82 7.43 -16.48 -9.42
N TRP A 83 7.32 -17.74 -8.95
CA TRP A 83 6.05 -18.50 -8.93
C TRP A 83 5.36 -18.55 -7.55
N ALA A 84 6.01 -18.09 -6.49
CA ALA A 84 5.45 -18.06 -5.13
C ALA A 84 4.74 -16.73 -4.79
N ALA A 85 4.59 -15.84 -5.77
CA ALA A 85 4.23 -14.46 -5.54
C ALA A 85 2.72 -14.25 -5.55
N ALA A 86 2.25 -13.51 -4.55
CA ALA A 86 0.92 -12.93 -4.49
C ALA A 86 0.47 -12.30 -5.82
N PRO A 87 -0.84 -12.19 -6.09
CA PRO A 87 -1.32 -11.70 -7.36
C PRO A 87 -0.83 -10.27 -7.59
N HIS A 88 -0.26 -10.02 -8.76
CA HIS A 88 0.16 -8.69 -9.17
C HIS A 88 -1.02 -7.97 -9.83
N ILE A 89 -1.39 -6.79 -9.34
CA ILE A 89 -2.49 -6.00 -9.90
C ILE A 89 -1.92 -4.95 -10.85
N ASP A 90 -2.34 -5.03 -12.11
CA ASP A 90 -1.91 -4.13 -13.17
C ASP A 90 -2.84 -2.91 -13.26
N LYS A 91 -4.16 -3.15 -13.25
CA LYS A 91 -5.16 -2.14 -13.60
C LYS A 91 -6.51 -2.39 -12.93
N VAL A 92 -7.22 -1.29 -12.68
CA VAL A 92 -8.63 -1.29 -12.29
C VAL A 92 -9.43 -0.46 -13.31
N THR A 93 -10.55 -1.00 -13.79
CA THR A 93 -11.43 -0.34 -14.77
C THR A 93 -12.88 -0.37 -14.32
N LEU A 94 -13.64 0.70 -14.61
CA LEU A 94 -15.07 0.75 -14.32
C LEU A 94 -15.84 -0.31 -15.12
N GLN A 95 -16.76 -1.01 -14.45
CA GLN A 95 -17.62 -2.00 -15.08
C GLN A 95 -18.94 -1.37 -15.54
N GLY A 96 -18.96 -0.79 -16.74
CA GLY A 96 -20.13 -0.10 -17.29
C GLY A 96 -20.11 1.42 -17.06
N SER A 97 -21.17 2.13 -17.43
CA SER A 97 -21.21 3.61 -17.43
C SER A 97 -22.30 4.21 -16.53
N GLY A 98 -22.80 3.46 -15.55
CA GLY A 98 -23.91 3.88 -14.68
C GLY A 98 -23.55 4.05 -13.20
N GLN A 99 -24.36 4.80 -12.47
CA GLN A 99 -24.30 4.85 -11.00
C GLN A 99 -24.51 3.45 -10.41
N GLY A 100 -23.66 3.06 -9.47
CA GLY A 100 -23.69 1.73 -8.85
C GLY A 100 -22.94 0.63 -9.63
N SER A 101 -22.20 1.00 -10.68
CA SER A 101 -21.30 0.09 -11.39
C SER A 101 -20.12 -0.33 -10.51
N GLY A 102 -19.80 -1.63 -10.51
CA GLY A 102 -18.59 -2.17 -9.89
C GLY A 102 -17.34 -1.83 -10.72
N VAL A 103 -16.24 -2.51 -10.43
CA VAL A 103 -15.00 -2.42 -11.20
C VAL A 103 -14.49 -3.79 -11.58
N VAL A 104 -13.67 -3.86 -12.62
CA VAL A 104 -12.88 -5.05 -12.93
C VAL A 104 -11.45 -4.77 -12.52
N VAL A 105 -10.91 -5.63 -11.66
CA VAL A 105 -9.49 -5.65 -11.27
C VAL A 105 -8.80 -6.68 -12.15
N SER A 106 -7.71 -6.29 -12.80
CA SER A 106 -6.97 -7.15 -13.72
C SER A 106 -5.48 -7.18 -13.38
N GLY A 107 -4.84 -8.30 -13.69
CA GLY A 107 -3.45 -8.51 -13.33
C GLY A 107 -2.90 -9.89 -13.70
N GLN A 108 -1.81 -10.26 -13.03
CA GLN A 108 -1.08 -11.52 -13.21
C GLN A 108 -1.06 -12.35 -11.92
N ALA A 109 -1.15 -13.66 -12.06
CA ALA A 109 -0.94 -14.64 -11.01
C ALA A 109 -0.42 -15.95 -11.62
N PRO A 110 0.05 -16.94 -10.83
CA PRO A 110 0.43 -18.22 -11.39
C PRO A 110 -0.70 -18.83 -12.25
N PRO A 111 -0.42 -19.40 -13.45
CA PRO A 111 -1.46 -19.96 -14.31
C PRO A 111 -2.37 -20.96 -13.59
N GLY A 112 -3.69 -20.80 -13.74
CA GLY A 112 -4.69 -21.62 -13.05
C GLY A 112 -4.86 -21.32 -11.56
N ALA A 113 -4.13 -20.35 -10.99
CA ALA A 113 -4.33 -19.94 -9.59
C ALA A 113 -5.70 -19.30 -9.38
N ARG A 114 -6.25 -19.52 -8.19
CA ARG A 114 -7.44 -18.79 -7.73
C ARG A 114 -6.99 -17.51 -7.04
N VAL A 115 -7.27 -16.38 -7.66
CA VAL A 115 -7.05 -15.04 -7.12
C VAL A 115 -8.25 -14.65 -6.28
N ILE A 116 -8.00 -14.11 -5.09
CA ILE A 116 -9.01 -13.68 -4.13
C ILE A 116 -8.72 -12.23 -3.74
N LEU A 117 -9.76 -11.40 -3.68
CA LEU A 117 -9.71 -10.12 -2.99
C LEU A 117 -10.65 -10.21 -1.78
N SER A 118 -10.10 -10.09 -0.57
CA SER A 118 -10.85 -10.14 0.68
C SER A 118 -10.85 -8.77 1.38
N ASN A 119 -11.83 -8.47 2.22
CA ASN A 119 -11.78 -7.28 3.09
C ASN A 119 -11.83 -7.65 4.58
N ALA A 120 -11.65 -6.65 5.45
CA ALA A 120 -11.64 -6.87 6.90
C ALA A 120 -12.99 -7.34 7.48
N LEU A 121 -14.09 -7.27 6.71
CA LEU A 121 -15.40 -7.80 7.10
C LEU A 121 -15.57 -9.28 6.71
N GLY A 122 -14.59 -9.87 6.02
CA GLY A 122 -14.64 -11.25 5.54
C GLY A 122 -15.35 -11.42 4.20
N GLU A 123 -15.76 -10.32 3.55
CA GLU A 123 -16.27 -10.37 2.18
C GLU A 123 -15.12 -10.71 1.23
N ALA A 124 -15.37 -11.59 0.26
CA ALA A 124 -14.35 -12.04 -0.68
C ALA A 124 -14.92 -12.28 -2.07
N MET A 125 -14.18 -11.83 -3.08
CA MET A 125 -14.43 -12.15 -4.49
C MET A 125 -13.27 -12.97 -5.04
N ALA A 126 -13.54 -13.87 -5.98
CA ALA A 126 -12.51 -14.71 -6.57
C ALA A 126 -12.66 -14.92 -8.08
N ALA A 127 -11.53 -15.04 -8.77
CA ALA A 127 -11.42 -15.39 -10.18
C ALA A 127 -10.24 -16.35 -10.40
N GLY A 128 -10.28 -17.09 -11.50
CA GLY A 128 -9.15 -17.90 -11.94
C GLY A 128 -8.21 -17.08 -12.83
N ALA A 129 -6.91 -17.28 -12.69
CA ALA A 129 -5.95 -16.90 -13.70
C ALA A 129 -6.00 -17.87 -14.89
N ASP A 130 -5.93 -17.34 -16.11
CA ASP A 130 -5.95 -18.13 -17.34
C ASP A 130 -4.63 -18.93 -17.53
N SER A 131 -4.51 -19.65 -18.64
CA SER A 131 -3.30 -20.43 -18.96
C SER A 131 -2.04 -19.58 -19.16
N HIS A 132 -2.19 -18.26 -19.31
CA HIS A 132 -1.09 -17.29 -19.41
C HIS A 132 -0.87 -16.52 -18.10
N GLY A 133 -1.59 -16.87 -17.03
CA GLY A 133 -1.50 -16.20 -15.72
C GLY A 133 -2.32 -14.92 -15.60
N ARG A 134 -3.10 -14.54 -16.62
CA ARG A 134 -3.90 -13.31 -16.58
C ARG A 134 -5.20 -13.55 -15.83
N PHE A 135 -5.61 -12.62 -14.98
CA PHE A 135 -6.92 -12.66 -14.34
C PHE A 135 -7.71 -11.38 -14.58
N GLU A 136 -9.03 -11.53 -14.59
CA GLU A 136 -9.99 -10.44 -14.51
C GLU A 136 -10.99 -10.79 -13.40
N LEU A 137 -11.10 -9.91 -12.42
CA LEU A 137 -11.93 -10.09 -11.25
C LEU A 137 -12.95 -8.96 -11.15
N PRO A 138 -14.23 -9.23 -11.41
CA PRO A 138 -15.30 -8.29 -11.11
C PRO A 138 -15.40 -8.06 -9.61
N VAL A 139 -15.48 -6.79 -9.24
CA VAL A 139 -15.60 -6.29 -7.87
C VAL A 139 -16.88 -5.48 -7.78
N GLY A 140 -17.81 -5.95 -6.97
CA GLY A 140 -19.08 -5.27 -6.75
C GLY A 140 -18.90 -3.95 -6.01
N ARG A 141 -19.92 -3.10 -6.11
CA ARG A 141 -19.91 -1.75 -5.53
C ARG A 141 -19.80 -1.74 -4.00
N GLU A 142 -20.22 -2.82 -3.35
CA GLU A 142 -20.17 -3.03 -1.90
C GLU A 142 -18.74 -3.02 -1.36
N ALA A 143 -17.77 -3.41 -2.19
CA ALA A 143 -16.36 -3.37 -1.83
C ALA A 143 -15.74 -1.97 -1.95
N LEU A 144 -16.44 -0.99 -2.56
CA LEU A 144 -15.93 0.37 -2.70
C LEU A 144 -15.85 1.07 -1.35
N GLY A 145 -14.76 1.80 -1.13
CA GLY A 145 -14.45 2.46 0.13
C GLY A 145 -13.85 1.54 1.20
N HIS A 146 -13.62 0.27 0.86
CA HIS A 146 -12.87 -0.68 1.67
C HIS A 146 -11.44 -0.85 1.14
N ILE A 147 -10.59 -1.38 2.02
CA ILE A 147 -9.28 -1.87 1.64
C ILE A 147 -9.39 -3.38 1.42
N LEU A 148 -8.93 -3.84 0.26
CA LEU A 148 -8.95 -5.23 -0.14
C LEU A 148 -7.54 -5.83 -0.01
N THR A 149 -7.46 -7.07 0.46
CA THR A 149 -6.24 -7.87 0.53
C THR A 149 -6.22 -8.80 -0.68
N PRO A 150 -5.26 -8.64 -1.60
CA PRO A 150 -5.05 -9.58 -2.68
C PRO A 150 -4.38 -10.85 -2.15
N GLU A 151 -4.93 -11.99 -2.53
CA GLU A 151 -4.46 -13.30 -2.10
C GLU A 151 -4.47 -14.25 -3.28
N ILE A 152 -3.56 -15.22 -3.29
CA ILE A 152 -3.68 -16.41 -4.13
C ILE A 152 -3.99 -17.61 -3.25
N GLN A 153 -4.84 -18.50 -3.74
CA GLN A 153 -5.07 -19.80 -3.15
C GLN A 153 -4.43 -20.88 -4.03
N ILE A 154 -3.36 -21.50 -3.50
CA ILE A 154 -2.76 -22.70 -4.07
C ILE A 154 -3.17 -23.87 -3.17
N GLY A 155 -4.00 -24.77 -3.68
CA GLY A 155 -4.62 -25.83 -2.87
C GLY A 155 -5.58 -25.25 -1.82
N GLN A 156 -5.27 -25.43 -0.53
CA GLN A 156 -6.10 -24.98 0.60
C GLN A 156 -5.50 -23.82 1.41
N THR A 157 -4.33 -23.31 1.01
CA THR A 157 -3.61 -22.28 1.78
C THR A 157 -3.70 -20.93 1.06
N PRO A 158 -4.35 -19.92 1.66
CA PRO A 158 -4.29 -18.56 1.15
C PRO A 158 -2.91 -17.96 1.45
N THR A 159 -2.34 -17.27 0.46
CA THR A 159 -1.09 -16.51 0.61
C THR A 159 -1.39 -15.05 0.31
N PRO A 160 -1.41 -14.17 1.34
CA PRO A 160 -1.69 -12.76 1.13
C PRO A 160 -0.50 -12.04 0.48
N GLY A 161 -0.82 -11.05 -0.34
CA GLY A 161 0.16 -10.16 -0.94
C GLY A 161 0.71 -9.10 0.02
N PRO A 162 1.87 -8.52 -0.33
CA PRO A 162 2.45 -7.42 0.45
C PRO A 162 1.66 -6.11 0.26
N GLU A 163 0.92 -5.98 -0.83
CA GLU A 163 0.16 -4.78 -1.18
C GLU A 163 -1.30 -4.91 -0.71
N ARG A 164 -1.98 -3.78 -0.53
CA ARG A 164 -3.43 -3.73 -0.35
C ARG A 164 -4.07 -2.90 -1.46
N LEU A 165 -5.17 -3.37 -2.00
CA LEU A 165 -5.92 -2.61 -3.01
C LEU A 165 -6.88 -1.64 -2.31
N PHE A 166 -6.71 -0.36 -2.58
CA PHE A 166 -7.59 0.72 -2.17
C PHE A 166 -8.51 1.10 -3.32
N LEU A 167 -9.83 1.09 -3.08
CA LEU A 167 -10.85 1.52 -4.03
C LEU A 167 -11.69 2.62 -3.39
N ALA A 168 -11.78 3.79 -4.02
CA ALA A 168 -12.49 4.93 -3.45
C ALA A 168 -13.28 5.74 -4.49
N GLY A 169 -14.43 6.23 -4.04
CA GLY A 169 -15.45 6.90 -4.85
C GLY A 169 -16.29 5.96 -5.70
N ASP A 170 -17.41 6.49 -6.17
CA ASP A 170 -18.31 5.76 -7.06
C ASP A 170 -17.55 5.31 -8.30
N GLY A 171 -17.59 4.02 -8.61
CA GLY A 171 -16.84 3.45 -9.72
C GLY A 171 -15.32 3.39 -9.53
N ALA A 172 -14.83 3.52 -8.29
CA ALA A 172 -13.41 3.57 -7.95
C ALA A 172 -12.62 4.62 -8.75
N ILE A 173 -13.09 5.87 -8.77
CA ILE A 173 -12.35 6.99 -9.40
C ILE A 173 -10.90 7.06 -8.90
N VAL A 174 -10.64 6.60 -7.68
CA VAL A 174 -9.30 6.26 -7.19
C VAL A 174 -9.22 4.76 -6.98
N ALA A 175 -8.32 4.10 -7.71
CA ALA A 175 -7.78 2.80 -7.35
C ALA A 175 -6.27 2.93 -7.12
N ALA A 176 -5.76 2.28 -6.07
CA ALA A 176 -4.36 2.34 -5.72
C ALA A 176 -3.88 1.09 -4.99
N LEU A 177 -2.59 0.80 -5.07
CA LEU A 177 -1.91 -0.17 -4.23
C LEU A 177 -1.25 0.55 -3.07
N LEU A 178 -1.63 0.16 -1.85
CA LEU A 178 -1.03 0.63 -0.62
C LEU A 178 0.11 -0.32 -0.26
N ILE A 179 1.30 0.23 -0.01
CA ILE A 179 2.51 -0.53 0.32
C ILE A 179 2.92 -0.18 1.73
N ASP A 180 2.94 -1.17 2.61
CA ASP A 180 3.31 -0.97 4.01
C ASP A 180 4.79 -0.55 4.09
N GLY A 181 5.05 0.64 4.63
CA GLY A 181 6.41 1.20 4.72
C GLY A 181 7.02 1.64 3.39
N GLY A 182 6.27 1.60 2.28
CA GLY A 182 6.71 2.01 0.95
C GLY A 182 5.78 3.05 0.30
N PRO A 183 6.15 3.57 -0.88
CA PRO A 183 5.30 4.47 -1.64
C PRO A 183 4.06 3.73 -2.16
N SER A 184 2.88 4.25 -1.84
CA SER A 184 1.65 3.79 -2.47
C SER A 184 1.66 4.14 -3.96
N ARG A 185 0.91 3.41 -4.77
CA ARG A 185 0.87 3.58 -6.23
C ARG A 185 -0.55 3.71 -6.74
N ARG A 186 -0.86 4.84 -7.38
CA ARG A 186 -2.14 5.01 -8.08
C ARG A 186 -2.19 4.14 -9.36
N LEU A 187 -3.30 3.43 -9.52
CA LEU A 187 -3.63 2.59 -10.68
C LEU A 187 -4.59 3.28 -11.66
N THR A 188 -5.45 4.17 -11.20
CA THR A 188 -6.30 4.99 -12.07
C THR A 188 -5.55 6.19 -12.65
N ASP A 189 -6.14 6.81 -13.67
CA ASP A 189 -5.69 8.11 -14.15
C ASP A 189 -5.73 9.15 -13.01
N GLY A 190 -4.85 10.14 -13.09
CA GLY A 190 -4.65 11.10 -12.02
C GLY A 190 -3.76 12.26 -12.45
N PRO A 191 -3.62 13.28 -11.58
CA PRO A 191 -2.68 14.36 -11.80
C PRO A 191 -1.23 13.89 -11.65
N ALA A 192 -0.27 14.80 -11.90
CA ALA A 192 1.16 14.52 -11.81
C ALA A 192 1.57 14.02 -10.40
N LEU A 193 1.01 14.62 -9.34
CA LEU A 193 1.09 14.09 -7.98
C LEU A 193 0.07 12.96 -7.80
N GLY A 194 0.53 11.71 -7.71
CA GLY A 194 -0.35 10.54 -7.61
C GLY A 194 -0.86 10.29 -6.19
N VAL A 195 0.03 10.40 -5.20
CA VAL A 195 -0.23 10.13 -3.78
C VAL A 195 0.74 10.90 -2.87
N VAL A 196 0.27 11.19 -1.66
CA VAL A 196 1.09 11.60 -0.53
C VAL A 196 0.92 10.57 0.58
N ASP A 197 1.99 9.88 0.94
CA ASP A 197 2.04 8.93 2.05
C ASP A 197 2.65 9.59 3.29
N GLY A 198 2.12 9.28 4.48
CA GLY A 198 2.64 9.77 5.76
C GLY A 198 2.61 8.69 6.84
N ASP A 199 3.65 8.63 7.66
CA ASP A 199 3.80 7.63 8.74
C ASP A 199 3.70 8.23 10.16
N GLY A 200 3.33 9.51 10.24
CA GLY A 200 3.34 10.30 11.47
C GLY A 200 4.63 11.07 11.74
N ARG A 201 5.70 10.83 10.97
CA ARG A 201 7.01 11.46 11.15
C ARG A 201 7.43 12.21 9.90
N ALA A 202 7.23 11.61 8.73
CA ALA A 202 7.64 12.16 7.44
C ALA A 202 6.52 12.00 6.40
N LEU A 203 6.68 12.71 5.29
CA LEU A 203 5.86 12.56 4.10
C LEU A 203 6.69 12.06 2.91
N LEU A 204 6.06 11.24 2.08
CA LEU A 204 6.57 10.77 0.80
C LEU A 204 5.58 11.17 -0.29
N ALA A 205 6.04 11.93 -1.28
CA ALA A 205 5.25 12.27 -2.45
C ALA A 205 5.62 11.32 -3.59
N SER A 206 4.62 10.77 -4.28
CA SER A 206 4.84 9.91 -5.44
C SER A 206 3.85 10.22 -6.55
N GLY A 207 4.22 9.95 -7.79
CA GLY A 207 3.39 10.27 -8.93
C GLY A 207 3.88 9.72 -10.25
N ARG A 208 3.36 10.28 -11.35
CA ARG A 208 3.72 9.88 -12.71
C ARG A 208 4.29 11.07 -13.50
N ALA A 209 5.26 10.79 -14.36
CA ALA A 209 5.81 11.72 -15.35
C ALA A 209 6.36 10.91 -16.54
N LYS A 210 6.86 11.59 -17.58
CA LYS A 210 7.53 10.87 -18.68
C LYS A 210 8.78 10.15 -18.15
N PRO A 211 9.12 8.95 -18.64
CA PRO A 211 10.35 8.27 -18.23
C PRO A 211 11.59 9.16 -18.36
N GLY A 212 12.44 9.16 -17.33
CA GLY A 212 13.63 10.01 -17.25
C GLY A 212 13.36 11.50 -16.96
N GLN A 213 12.11 11.93 -16.88
CA GLN A 213 11.76 13.31 -16.59
C GLN A 213 12.13 13.67 -15.14
N ARG A 214 12.81 14.81 -14.97
CA ARG A 214 13.03 15.43 -13.66
C ARG A 214 11.73 16.10 -13.20
N VAL A 215 11.35 15.83 -11.95
CA VAL A 215 10.14 16.37 -11.31
C VAL A 215 10.57 17.17 -10.08
N GLU A 216 10.25 18.46 -10.08
CA GLU A 216 10.41 19.31 -8.90
C GLU A 216 9.15 19.24 -8.05
N VAL A 217 9.33 18.98 -6.76
CA VAL A 217 8.27 18.93 -5.75
C VAL A 217 8.58 19.96 -4.69
N LYS A 218 7.74 20.99 -4.58
CA LYS A 218 7.95 22.09 -3.62
C LYS A 218 6.98 21.99 -2.46
N SER A 219 7.46 22.21 -1.25
CA SER A 219 6.64 22.24 -0.04
C SER A 219 7.32 23.05 1.05
N GLU A 220 6.56 23.91 1.76
CA GLU A 220 7.06 24.73 2.89
C GLU A 220 8.37 25.49 2.59
N GLY A 221 8.54 25.97 1.35
CA GLY A 221 9.75 26.69 0.92
C GLY A 221 10.96 25.81 0.57
N GLU A 222 10.84 24.49 0.68
CA GLU A 222 11.84 23.53 0.18
C GLU A 222 11.46 23.00 -1.20
N THR A 223 12.47 22.58 -1.97
CA THR A 223 12.31 21.90 -3.26
C THR A 223 13.05 20.57 -3.21
N ALA A 224 12.31 19.49 -3.37
CA ALA A 224 12.85 18.16 -3.62
C ALA A 224 12.83 17.88 -5.14
N VAL A 225 13.75 17.04 -5.61
CA VAL A 225 13.82 16.65 -7.02
C VAL A 225 13.81 15.14 -7.13
N ALA A 226 12.86 14.61 -7.90
CA ALA A 226 12.77 13.21 -8.29
C ALA A 226 13.08 13.04 -9.78
N VAL A 227 13.40 11.82 -10.19
CA VAL A 227 13.46 11.43 -11.60
C VAL A 227 12.49 10.27 -11.79
N ALA A 228 11.64 10.35 -12.81
CA ALA A 228 10.75 9.27 -13.15
C ALA A 228 11.52 8.08 -13.74
N ASP A 229 11.20 6.88 -13.28
CA ASP A 229 11.78 5.62 -13.76
C ASP A 229 11.25 5.25 -15.17
N GLU A 230 11.64 4.07 -15.66
CA GLU A 230 11.23 3.56 -16.97
C GLU A 230 9.71 3.36 -17.10
N ALA A 231 9.02 3.10 -15.99
CA ALA A 231 7.56 3.00 -15.91
C ALA A 231 6.89 4.37 -15.75
N GLY A 232 7.68 5.45 -15.70
CA GLY A 232 7.21 6.81 -15.50
C GLY A 232 6.83 7.12 -14.05
N LEU A 233 7.21 6.29 -13.08
CA LEU A 233 6.94 6.51 -11.65
C LEU A 233 8.06 7.32 -11.02
N TRP A 234 7.70 8.28 -10.18
CA TRP A 234 8.65 9.01 -9.36
C TRP A 234 8.21 9.00 -7.89
N THR A 235 9.18 9.05 -6.98
CA THR A 235 8.95 9.19 -5.55
C THR A 235 10.02 10.09 -4.94
N THR A 236 9.65 10.92 -3.96
CA THR A 236 10.61 11.73 -3.20
C THR A 236 10.13 12.00 -1.78
N PRO A 237 11.01 11.92 -0.77
CA PRO A 237 10.67 12.39 0.57
C PRO A 237 10.49 13.91 0.57
N LEU A 238 9.51 14.39 1.34
CA LEU A 238 9.35 15.81 1.62
C LEU A 238 10.08 16.12 2.93
N SER A 239 11.31 16.61 2.80
CA SER A 239 12.14 16.97 3.94
C SER A 239 11.48 18.09 4.75
N ARG A 240 11.72 18.10 6.07
CA ARG A 240 11.19 19.08 7.05
C ARG A 240 9.67 19.19 7.17
N VAL A 241 8.91 18.43 6.40
CA VAL A 241 7.46 18.34 6.52
C VAL A 241 7.11 17.13 7.37
N SER A 242 6.52 17.37 8.54
CA SER A 242 5.91 16.30 9.34
C SER A 242 4.60 15.84 8.68
N ASP A 243 4.07 14.69 9.08
CA ASP A 243 2.73 14.24 8.67
C ASP A 243 1.61 15.14 9.23
N ARG A 244 1.42 16.29 8.57
CA ARG A 244 0.44 17.35 8.87
C ARG A 244 -0.06 17.98 7.57
N ALA A 245 -1.13 18.75 7.65
CA ALA A 245 -1.64 19.48 6.50
C ALA A 245 -0.56 20.40 5.90
N VAL A 246 -0.39 20.37 4.57
CA VAL A 246 0.66 21.11 3.88
C VAL A 246 0.27 21.40 2.42
N GLN A 247 0.83 22.47 1.86
CA GLN A 247 0.77 22.74 0.42
C GLN A 247 1.95 22.08 -0.29
N ILE A 248 1.66 21.41 -1.39
CA ILE A 248 2.63 20.73 -2.25
C ILE A 248 2.45 21.24 -3.67
N GLU A 249 3.52 21.64 -4.33
CA GLU A 249 3.51 22.05 -5.73
C GLU A 249 4.28 21.04 -6.59
N VAL A 250 3.65 20.53 -7.65
CA VAL A 250 4.27 19.62 -8.63
C VAL A 250 3.87 20.08 -10.02
N GLY A 251 4.84 20.30 -10.91
CA GLY A 251 4.54 20.71 -12.29
C GLY A 251 3.76 22.02 -12.42
N GLY A 252 3.87 22.92 -11.43
CA GLY A 252 3.11 24.17 -11.37
C GLY A 252 1.69 24.05 -10.82
N GLU A 253 1.21 22.83 -10.55
CA GLU A 253 -0.07 22.59 -9.87
C GLU A 253 0.12 22.54 -8.35
N ARG A 254 -0.87 23.04 -7.61
CA ARG A 254 -0.86 23.06 -6.13
C ARG A 254 -1.86 22.08 -5.56
N TYR A 255 -1.42 21.32 -4.58
CA TYR A 255 -2.17 20.29 -3.89
C TYR A 255 -2.15 20.57 -2.38
N ALA A 256 -3.34 20.61 -1.78
CA ALA A 256 -3.50 20.81 -0.34
C ALA A 256 -3.64 19.45 0.34
N TYR A 257 -2.53 18.85 0.77
CA TYR A 257 -2.57 17.62 1.59
C TYR A 257 -3.27 17.95 2.91
N PRO A 258 -4.36 17.24 3.28
CA PRO A 258 -5.16 17.57 4.46
C PRO A 258 -4.55 17.09 5.78
N GLY A 259 -3.45 16.32 5.75
CA GLY A 259 -2.92 15.66 6.94
C GLY A 259 -3.58 14.30 7.23
N PRO A 260 -3.13 13.61 8.29
CA PRO A 260 -3.65 12.31 8.68
C PRO A 260 -5.10 12.39 9.18
N GLY A 261 -5.85 11.30 8.98
CA GLY A 261 -7.21 11.13 9.48
C GLY A 261 -7.29 10.14 10.64
N PRO A 262 -8.50 9.86 11.14
CA PRO A 262 -8.74 8.73 12.02
C PRO A 262 -8.32 7.42 11.33
N ALA A 263 -7.64 6.53 12.04
CA ALA A 263 -7.14 5.26 11.51
C ALA A 263 -8.26 4.19 11.37
N THR A 264 -9.27 4.48 10.57
CA THR A 264 -10.44 3.60 10.35
C THR A 264 -10.19 2.48 9.35
N GLY A 265 -9.13 2.58 8.53
CA GLY A 265 -8.91 1.67 7.40
C GLY A 265 -9.99 1.79 6.31
N ARG A 266 -10.71 2.91 6.25
CA ARG A 266 -11.75 3.20 5.25
C ARG A 266 -11.37 4.38 4.37
N ALA A 267 -11.84 4.36 3.13
CA ALA A 267 -11.74 5.52 2.27
C ALA A 267 -12.63 6.65 2.81
N GLU A 268 -12.11 7.87 2.77
CA GLU A 268 -12.86 9.07 3.11
C GLU A 268 -12.50 10.22 2.17
N ARG A 269 -13.46 11.11 1.92
CA ARG A 269 -13.16 12.39 1.26
C ARG A 269 -12.38 13.28 2.21
N ALA A 270 -11.29 13.86 1.73
CA ALA A 270 -10.47 14.78 2.52
C ALA A 270 -9.84 15.83 1.60
N GLY A 271 -10.27 17.09 1.75
CA GLY A 271 -9.89 18.15 0.83
C GLY A 271 -10.31 17.83 -0.61
N GLN A 272 -9.41 18.07 -1.56
CA GLN A 272 -9.59 17.78 -2.99
C GLN A 272 -9.02 16.40 -3.32
N GLY A 273 -9.50 15.36 -2.64
CA GLY A 273 -9.03 14.00 -2.83
C GLY A 273 -9.67 12.96 -1.92
N TRP A 274 -9.10 11.76 -1.98
CA TRP A 274 -9.45 10.64 -1.12
C TRP A 274 -8.31 10.30 -0.18
N ARG A 275 -8.63 10.02 1.08
CA ARG A 275 -7.66 9.59 2.09
C ARG A 275 -8.01 8.20 2.60
N VAL A 276 -7.00 7.49 3.06
CA VAL A 276 -7.14 6.36 3.96
C VAL A 276 -6.03 6.43 5.01
N THR A 277 -6.40 6.17 6.26
CA THR A 277 -5.42 6.02 7.36
C THR A 277 -5.58 4.62 7.96
N ARG A 278 -4.47 3.89 8.05
CA ARG A 278 -4.40 2.51 8.55
C ARG A 278 -3.51 2.44 9.79
N ALA A 279 -3.93 1.68 10.80
CA ALA A 279 -3.02 1.20 11.83
C ALA A 279 -2.27 -0.03 11.28
N LEU A 280 -0.94 0.01 11.29
CA LEU A 280 -0.09 -1.12 10.91
C LEU A 280 0.35 -1.93 12.15
N SER A 281 0.40 -1.27 13.31
CA SER A 281 0.55 -1.84 14.64
C SER A 281 0.02 -0.85 15.68
N ASP A 282 0.12 -1.19 16.97
CA ASP A 282 -0.24 -0.29 18.07
C ASP A 282 0.53 1.05 18.05
N ALA A 283 1.73 1.06 17.47
CA ALA A 283 2.62 2.23 17.45
C ALA A 283 2.84 2.82 16.05
N ALA A 284 2.36 2.16 14.99
CA ALA A 284 2.63 2.54 13.60
C ALA A 284 1.33 2.74 12.82
N ARG A 285 1.28 3.81 12.03
CA ARG A 285 0.19 4.09 11.10
C ARG A 285 0.74 4.47 9.73
N GLN A 286 -0.11 4.36 8.72
CA GLN A 286 0.14 4.93 7.41
C GLN A 286 -1.11 5.68 6.93
N THR A 287 -0.91 6.92 6.53
CA THR A 287 -1.88 7.72 5.80
C THR A 287 -1.49 7.72 4.34
N SER A 288 -2.44 7.54 3.44
CA SER A 288 -2.26 7.75 2.00
C SER A 288 -3.36 8.68 1.51
N TRP A 289 -2.98 9.76 0.85
CA TRP A 289 -3.91 10.73 0.26
C TRP A 289 -3.70 10.86 -1.25
N PHE A 290 -4.80 10.76 -1.98
CA PHE A 290 -4.87 10.68 -3.43
C PHE A 290 -5.63 11.92 -3.95
N PRO A 291 -4.95 12.91 -4.55
CA PRO A 291 -5.62 14.09 -5.09
C PRO A 291 -6.61 13.73 -6.19
N ASP A 292 -7.70 14.48 -6.30
CA ASP A 292 -8.60 14.39 -7.44
C ASP A 292 -7.88 14.88 -8.71
N ILE A 293 -8.39 14.49 -9.88
CA ILE A 293 -7.99 15.12 -11.14
C ILE A 293 -8.48 16.57 -11.08
N PRO A 294 -7.61 17.58 -11.29
CA PRO A 294 -8.05 18.96 -11.38
C PRO A 294 -9.15 19.07 -12.43
N GLY A 295 -10.33 19.53 -12.02
CA GLY A 295 -11.39 19.84 -12.98
C GLY A 295 -10.91 20.94 -13.94
N PRO A 296 -11.52 21.07 -15.13
CA PRO A 296 -11.31 22.28 -15.93
C PRO A 296 -11.64 23.48 -15.04
N ALA A 297 -10.70 24.42 -14.94
CA ALA A 297 -10.91 25.65 -14.17
C ALA A 297 -12.23 26.26 -14.65
N THR A 298 -13.25 26.26 -13.79
CA THR A 298 -14.47 27.00 -14.08
C THR A 298 -14.09 28.46 -14.12
N SER A 299 -14.03 29.03 -15.33
CA SER A 299 -13.89 30.46 -15.53
C SER A 299 -14.92 31.17 -14.62
N PRO A 300 -14.53 32.23 -13.89
CA PRO A 300 -15.49 32.97 -13.11
C PRO A 300 -16.57 33.49 -14.06
N GLU A 301 -17.79 33.00 -13.87
CA GLU A 301 -18.97 33.44 -14.58
C GLU A 301 -19.06 34.96 -14.39
N THR A 302 -18.76 35.68 -15.47
CA THR A 302 -18.87 37.14 -15.46
C THR A 302 -20.36 37.42 -15.43
N SER A 303 -20.86 37.68 -14.21
CA SER A 303 -22.23 38.07 -13.95
C SER A 303 -22.58 39.28 -14.83
N LEU A 304 -23.30 39.03 -15.92
CA LEU A 304 -23.94 40.06 -16.72
C LEU A 304 -25.17 40.51 -15.93
N THR A 305 -25.04 41.62 -15.22
CA THR A 305 -26.18 42.37 -14.72
C THR A 305 -27.03 42.85 -15.90
N PRO A 306 -28.34 42.59 -15.93
CA PRO A 306 -29.22 43.19 -16.92
C PRO A 306 -29.49 44.65 -16.54
N HIS A 307 -29.42 45.53 -17.54
CA HIS A 307 -29.96 46.89 -17.52
C HIS A 307 -31.43 46.89 -17.95
#